data_AF-A0A2T2R042-F1
#
_entry.id   AF-A0A2T2R042-F1
#
_cell.length_a   1.000
_cell.length_b   1.000
_cell.length_c   1.000
_cell.angle_alpha   90.00
_cell.angle_beta   90.00
_cell.angle_gamma   90.00
#
_symmetry.space_group_name_H-M   'P 1'
#
loop_
_entity.id
_entity.type
_entity.pdbx_description
1 polymer ?
#
loop_
_entity_poly.entity_id
_entity_poly.type
_entity_poly.pdbx_seq_one_letter_code
_entity_poly.pdbx_strand_id
1 'polypeptide(L)'
;FWWARAGKLDEIELPSKKVDVKKLELLSSYQIEAGQLLSNITNRVSATEGKFRQEKIIAEWRDLLETEPEFKFKVFKFRAIVSSGTYIRSIAHEIGKKLNIGALSLRIVRTRIGDHKLENVISIN
;
A
#
# COMPACT_ATOMS: atom_id res chain seq x y z
N PHE A 1 14.37 0.85 -8.11
CA PHE A 1 14.56 0.69 -6.65
C PHE A 1 15.94 1.20 -6.21
N TRP A 2 17.01 0.92 -6.97
CA TRP A 2 18.36 1.42 -6.67
C TRP A 2 18.44 2.95 -6.62
N TRP A 3 17.97 3.64 -7.68
CA TRP A 3 17.94 5.11 -7.75
C TRP A 3 17.20 5.76 -6.58
N ALA A 4 16.03 5.22 -6.21
CA ALA A 4 15.27 5.68 -5.05
C ALA A 4 16.00 5.44 -3.71
N ARG A 5 16.78 4.36 -3.59
CA ARG A 5 17.63 4.13 -2.41
C ARG A 5 18.84 5.06 -2.38
N ALA A 6 19.37 5.43 -3.53
CA ALA A 6 20.50 6.33 -3.66
C ALA A 6 20.12 7.82 -3.58
N GLY A 7 18.83 8.16 -3.49
CA GLY A 7 18.36 9.55 -3.49
C GLY A 7 18.50 10.25 -4.85
N LYS A 8 18.67 9.49 -5.93
CA LYS A 8 18.98 9.97 -7.28
C LYS A 8 17.79 9.84 -8.22
N LEU A 9 16.58 10.05 -7.71
CA LEU A 9 15.36 9.92 -8.53
C LEU A 9 15.26 11.06 -9.56
N ASP A 10 15.78 12.23 -9.24
CA ASP A 10 15.76 13.41 -10.11
C ASP A 10 16.75 13.30 -11.29
N GLU A 11 17.65 12.32 -11.24
CA GLU A 11 18.65 12.05 -12.29
C GLU A 11 18.10 11.16 -13.42
N ILE A 12 16.84 10.70 -13.33
CA ILE A 12 16.24 9.79 -14.31
C ILE A 12 14.84 10.22 -14.73
N GLU A 13 14.49 10.00 -16.00
CA GLU A 13 13.10 10.01 -16.42
C GLU A 13 12.42 8.72 -15.97
N LEU A 14 11.36 8.85 -15.18
CA LEU A 14 10.56 7.70 -14.79
C LEU A 14 9.74 7.22 -16.00
N PRO A 15 9.86 5.93 -16.38
CA PRO A 15 9.09 5.42 -17.50
C PRO A 15 7.60 5.51 -17.19
N SER A 16 6.84 6.14 -18.08
CA SER A 16 5.39 6.17 -18.01
C SER A 16 4.80 5.04 -18.84
N LYS A 17 3.75 4.40 -18.33
CA LYS A 17 3.03 3.33 -19.04
C LYS A 17 1.54 3.58 -18.94
N LYS A 18 0.84 3.51 -20.08
CA LYS A 18 -0.62 3.50 -20.10
C LYS A 18 -1.12 2.17 -19.52
N VAL A 19 -2.06 2.27 -18.60
CA VAL A 19 -2.70 1.14 -17.91
C VAL A 19 -4.20 1.37 -17.84
N ASP A 20 -4.95 0.29 -17.72
CA ASP A 20 -6.41 0.32 -17.72
C ASP A 20 -6.95 -0.23 -16.41
N VAL A 21 -7.86 0.53 -15.80
CA VAL A 21 -8.68 0.05 -14.69
C VAL A 21 -10.02 -0.37 -15.27
N LYS A 22 -10.19 -1.69 -15.50
CA LYS A 22 -11.39 -2.27 -16.11
C LYS A 22 -12.60 -2.25 -15.17
N LYS A 23 -12.36 -2.46 -13.87
CA LYS A 23 -13.38 -2.38 -12.82
C LYS A 23 -12.74 -1.86 -11.54
N LEU A 24 -13.43 -0.98 -10.82
CA LEU A 24 -13.08 -0.57 -9.47
C LEU A 24 -14.35 -0.55 -8.63
N GLU A 25 -14.38 -1.34 -7.57
CA GLU A 25 -15.57 -1.58 -6.76
C GLU A 25 -15.23 -1.37 -5.28
N LEU A 26 -15.96 -0.46 -4.62
CA LEU A 26 -15.87 -0.27 -3.17
C LEU A 26 -16.62 -1.41 -2.49
N LEU A 27 -15.92 -2.20 -1.69
CA LEU A 27 -16.49 -3.34 -0.98
C LEU A 27 -16.93 -2.98 0.43
N SER A 28 -16.14 -2.17 1.14
CA SER A 28 -16.43 -1.76 2.51
C SER A 28 -15.59 -0.55 2.91
N SER A 29 -16.01 0.12 3.97
CA SER A 29 -15.23 1.16 4.65
C SER A 29 -15.34 1.01 6.16
N TYR A 30 -14.28 1.37 6.88
CA TYR A 30 -14.28 1.40 8.33
C TYR A 30 -13.33 2.51 8.83
N GLN A 31 -13.35 2.77 10.13
CA GLN A 31 -12.40 3.67 10.80
C GLN A 31 -11.45 2.88 11.68
N ILE A 32 -10.22 3.34 11.79
CA ILE A 32 -9.20 2.79 12.69
C ILE A 32 -8.50 3.93 13.42
N GLU A 33 -8.31 3.76 14.72
CA GLU A 33 -7.57 4.70 15.57
C GLU A 33 -6.06 4.62 15.27
N ALA A 34 -5.36 5.74 15.39
CA ALA A 34 -3.94 5.85 15.11
C ALA A 34 -3.10 4.85 15.92
N GLY A 35 -3.42 4.65 17.21
CA GLY A 35 -2.76 3.66 18.07
C GLY A 35 -2.93 2.23 17.55
N GLN A 36 -4.16 1.84 17.18
CA GLN A 36 -4.44 0.53 16.60
C GLN A 36 -3.76 0.34 15.24
N LEU A 37 -3.72 1.40 14.42
CA LEU A 37 -3.03 1.40 13.14
C LEU A 37 -1.53 1.20 13.32
N LEU A 38 -0.91 1.90 14.27
CA LEU A 38 0.51 1.79 14.60
C LEU A 38 0.87 0.38 15.07
N SER A 39 0.08 -0.22 15.96
CA SER A 39 0.28 -1.62 16.39
C SER A 39 0.21 -2.58 15.19
N ASN A 40 -0.79 -2.41 14.32
CA ASN A 40 -0.95 -3.24 13.13
C ASN A 40 0.23 -3.11 12.14
N ILE A 41 0.72 -1.89 11.91
CA ILE A 41 1.87 -1.64 11.04
C ILE A 41 3.13 -2.26 11.64
N THR A 42 3.38 -2.02 12.93
CA THR A 42 4.56 -2.53 13.64
C THR A 42 4.61 -4.06 13.57
N ASN A 43 3.52 -4.74 13.91
CA ASN A 43 3.45 -6.20 13.87
C ASN A 43 3.73 -6.77 12.47
N ARG A 44 3.22 -6.13 11.41
CA ARG A 44 3.43 -6.58 10.03
C ARG A 44 4.84 -6.32 9.53
N VAL A 45 5.40 -5.16 9.86
CA VAL A 45 6.76 -4.80 9.46
C VAL A 45 7.74 -5.71 10.18
N SER A 46 7.58 -5.96 11.49
CA SER A 46 8.44 -6.86 12.27
C SER A 46 8.38 -8.32 11.82
N ALA A 47 7.25 -8.78 11.28
CA ALA A 47 7.10 -10.15 10.77
C ALA A 47 7.77 -10.39 9.39
N THR A 48 8.39 -9.37 8.79
CA THR A 48 9.06 -9.52 7.49
C THR A 48 10.49 -10.05 7.68
N GLU A 49 10.84 -11.13 7.00
CA GLU A 49 12.20 -11.68 7.02
C GLU A 49 13.10 -11.02 5.97
N GLY A 50 14.35 -10.71 6.32
CA GLY A 50 15.37 -10.18 5.41
C GLY A 50 15.97 -8.84 5.83
N LYS A 51 17.01 -8.38 5.12
CA LYS A 51 17.73 -7.13 5.42
C LYS A 51 16.95 -5.91 4.92
N PHE A 52 15.89 -5.54 5.62
CA PHE A 52 15.07 -4.37 5.34
C PHE A 52 15.31 -3.25 6.37
N ARG A 53 14.79 -2.04 6.07
CA ARG A 53 14.91 -0.86 6.94
C ARG A 53 13.79 -0.82 8.00
N GLN A 54 13.50 -1.96 8.61
CA GLN A 54 12.32 -2.13 9.49
C GLN A 54 12.37 -1.16 10.67
N GLU A 55 13.52 -1.06 11.35
CA GLU A 55 13.71 -0.15 12.49
C GLU A 55 13.38 1.30 12.12
N LYS A 56 13.98 1.81 11.03
CA LYS A 56 13.72 3.17 10.54
C LYS A 56 12.25 3.37 10.16
N ILE A 57 11.64 2.41 9.47
CA ILE A 57 10.23 2.48 9.07
C ILE A 57 9.31 2.53 10.29
N ILE A 58 9.57 1.69 11.30
CA ILE A 58 8.77 1.64 12.54
C ILE A 58 8.92 2.95 13.30
N ALA A 59 10.14 3.50 13.41
CA ALA A 59 10.38 4.78 14.05
C ALA A 59 9.60 5.92 13.37
N GLU A 60 9.66 6.04 12.04
CA GLU A 60 8.92 7.08 11.31
C GLU A 60 7.40 6.96 11.48
N TRP A 61 6.85 5.73 11.50
CA TRP A 61 5.42 5.53 11.77
C TRP A 61 5.04 5.88 13.20
N ARG A 62 5.93 5.60 14.15
CA ARG A 62 5.75 5.93 15.56
C ARG A 62 5.64 7.44 15.75
N ASP A 63 6.61 8.19 15.22
CA ASP A 63 6.65 9.64 15.31
C ASP A 63 5.39 10.30 14.72
N LEU A 64 4.82 9.70 13.66
CA LEU A 64 3.62 10.21 13.01
C LEU A 64 2.32 9.92 13.78
N LEU A 65 2.21 8.75 14.43
CA LEU A 65 0.93 8.23 14.94
C LEU A 65 0.80 8.27 16.47
N GLU A 66 1.90 8.39 17.22
CA GLU A 66 1.85 8.43 18.69
C GLU A 66 1.35 9.76 19.25
N THR A 67 1.40 10.85 18.48
CA THR A 67 1.00 12.18 18.92
C THR A 67 -0.50 12.29 19.21
N GLU A 68 -1.33 11.62 18.40
CA GLU A 68 -2.80 11.62 18.53
C GLU A 68 -3.35 10.19 18.40
N PRO A 69 -3.19 9.33 19.42
CA PRO A 69 -3.48 7.90 19.32
C PRO A 69 -4.96 7.59 19.05
N GLU A 70 -5.87 8.50 19.44
CA GLU A 70 -7.32 8.37 19.22
C GLU A 70 -7.78 8.92 17.86
N PHE A 71 -6.89 9.55 17.07
CA PHE A 71 -7.25 10.08 15.76
C PHE A 71 -7.72 8.94 14.83
N LYS A 72 -8.84 9.14 14.14
CA LYS A 72 -9.49 8.10 13.33
C LYS A 72 -9.20 8.26 11.84
N PHE A 73 -8.46 7.31 11.29
CA PHE A 73 -8.26 7.19 9.85
C PHE A 73 -9.41 6.41 9.19
N LYS A 74 -9.87 6.89 8.02
CA LYS A 74 -10.82 6.13 7.18
C LYS A 74 -10.05 5.13 6.30
N VAL A 75 -10.50 3.88 6.31
CA VAL A 75 -9.96 2.82 5.46
C VAL A 75 -11.05 2.35 4.50
N PHE A 76 -10.71 2.29 3.22
CA PHE A 76 -11.60 1.84 2.16
C PHE A 76 -11.04 0.58 1.52
N LYS A 77 -11.88 -0.46 1.42
CA LYS A 77 -11.52 -1.72 0.77
C LYS A 77 -12.08 -1.73 -0.64
N PHE A 78 -11.20 -1.82 -1.62
CA PHE A 78 -11.58 -1.92 -3.02
C PHE A 78 -11.26 -3.29 -3.61
N ARG A 79 -12.03 -3.69 -4.61
CA ARG A 79 -11.69 -4.72 -5.59
C ARG A 79 -11.44 -4.05 -6.93
N ALA A 80 -10.30 -4.33 -7.54
CA ALA A 80 -9.92 -3.77 -8.83
C ALA A 80 -9.62 -4.88 -9.85
N ILE A 81 -10.06 -4.67 -11.09
CA ILE A 81 -9.63 -5.44 -12.26
C ILE A 81 -8.81 -4.47 -13.11
N VAL A 82 -7.55 -4.79 -13.35
CA VAL A 82 -6.58 -3.88 -13.97
C VAL A 82 -5.77 -4.59 -15.06
N SER A 83 -5.20 -3.82 -16.00
CA SER A 83 -4.28 -4.36 -17.00
C SER A 83 -2.87 -4.60 -16.43
N SER A 84 -2.03 -5.30 -17.21
CA SER A 84 -0.69 -5.70 -16.77
C SER A 84 0.24 -4.49 -16.57
N GLY A 85 1.00 -4.51 -15.46
CA GLY A 85 1.89 -3.41 -15.09
C GLY A 85 1.20 -2.27 -14.32
N THR A 86 -0.07 -2.43 -13.93
CA THR A 86 -0.76 -1.46 -13.08
C THR A 86 -0.21 -1.48 -11.65
N TYR A 87 0.21 -0.31 -11.17
CA TYR A 87 0.61 -0.11 -9.78
C TYR A 87 -0.61 0.28 -8.94
N ILE A 88 -1.17 -0.65 -8.15
CA ILE A 88 -2.31 -0.39 -7.25
C ILE A 88 -2.02 0.77 -6.27
N ARG A 89 -0.76 0.94 -5.87
CA ARG A 89 -0.29 2.07 -5.05
C ARG A 89 -0.54 3.42 -5.72
N SER A 90 -0.33 3.52 -7.03
CA SER A 90 -0.61 4.74 -7.79
C SER A 90 -2.11 5.04 -7.82
N ILE A 91 -2.97 4.01 -7.92
CA ILE A 91 -4.42 4.21 -7.86
C ILE A 91 -4.83 4.83 -6.51
N ALA A 92 -4.30 4.31 -5.39
CA ALA A 92 -4.58 4.88 -4.07
C ALA A 92 -4.13 6.35 -3.97
N HIS A 93 -2.93 6.66 -4.47
CA HIS A 93 -2.40 8.02 -4.51
C HIS A 93 -3.28 8.97 -5.36
N GLU A 94 -3.67 8.55 -6.56
CA GLU A 94 -4.53 9.34 -7.45
C GLU A 94 -5.93 9.57 -6.87
N ILE A 95 -6.51 8.57 -6.17
CA ILE A 95 -7.76 8.76 -5.42
C ILE A 95 -7.58 9.84 -4.35
N GLY A 96 -6.50 9.78 -3.57
CA GLY A 96 -6.18 10.79 -2.56
C GLY A 96 -6.07 12.19 -3.17
N LYS A 97 -5.28 12.33 -4.24
CA LYS A 97 -5.14 13.59 -4.99
C LYS A 97 -6.47 14.15 -5.45
N LYS A 98 -7.33 13.32 -6.06
CA LYS A 98 -8.66 13.75 -6.53
C LYS A 98 -9.59 14.19 -5.40
N LEU A 99 -9.40 13.65 -4.20
CA LEU A 99 -10.15 14.01 -3.00
C LEU A 99 -9.45 15.13 -2.19
N ASN A 100 -8.32 15.65 -2.68
CA ASN A 100 -7.48 16.62 -1.99
C ASN A 100 -7.03 16.18 -0.58
N ILE A 101 -6.73 14.88 -0.43
CA ILE A 101 -6.21 14.28 0.80
C ILE A 101 -5.02 13.36 0.52
N GLY A 102 -4.23 13.06 1.54
CA GLY A 102 -3.27 11.95 1.47
C GLY A 102 -3.99 10.60 1.46
N ALA A 103 -3.57 9.68 0.60
CA ALA A 103 -4.05 8.31 0.60
C ALA A 103 -2.93 7.31 0.29
N LEU A 104 -2.92 6.20 1.03
CA LEU A 104 -1.90 5.16 0.95
C LEU A 104 -2.57 3.79 0.85
N SER A 105 -1.90 2.83 0.20
CA SER A 105 -2.36 1.45 0.21
C SER A 105 -1.99 0.76 1.53
N LEU A 106 -2.97 0.48 2.38
CA LEU A 106 -2.73 -0.20 3.67
C LEU A 106 -2.49 -1.72 3.51
N ARG A 107 -3.18 -2.37 2.58
CA ARG A 107 -3.04 -3.81 2.29
C ARG A 107 -3.38 -4.06 0.82
N ILE A 108 -2.56 -4.85 0.14
CA ILE A 108 -2.79 -5.27 -1.24
C ILE A 108 -2.77 -6.80 -1.26
N VAL A 109 -3.78 -7.41 -1.86
CA VAL A 109 -3.85 -8.86 -2.07
C VAL A 109 -4.17 -9.09 -3.55
N ARG A 110 -3.30 -9.82 -4.24
CA ARG A 110 -3.56 -10.23 -5.63
C ARG A 110 -4.37 -11.51 -5.61
N THR A 111 -5.66 -11.42 -5.92
CA THR A 111 -6.61 -12.55 -5.82
C THR A 111 -6.68 -13.42 -7.08
N ARG A 112 -6.24 -12.91 -8.23
CA ARG A 112 -6.30 -13.61 -9.54
C ARG A 112 -5.22 -13.10 -10.50
N ILE A 113 -4.68 -13.99 -11.34
CA ILE A 113 -3.80 -13.70 -12.47
C ILE A 113 -4.27 -14.53 -13.66
N GLY A 114 -4.75 -13.91 -14.74
CA GLY A 114 -5.35 -14.67 -15.84
C GLY A 114 -6.44 -15.60 -15.29
N ASP A 115 -6.33 -16.90 -15.50
CA ASP A 115 -7.28 -17.89 -14.97
C ASP A 115 -6.89 -18.51 -13.62
N HIS A 116 -5.72 -18.16 -13.10
CA HIS A 116 -5.25 -18.65 -11.81
C HIS A 116 -5.82 -17.80 -10.67
N LYS A 117 -6.59 -18.43 -9.79
CA LYS A 117 -7.13 -17.80 -8.57
C LYS A 117 -6.26 -18.13 -7.37
N LEU A 118 -6.21 -17.20 -6.41
CA LEU A 118 -5.45 -17.34 -5.16
C LEU A 118 -5.85 -18.59 -4.36
N GLU A 119 -7.13 -18.97 -4.38
CA GLU A 119 -7.64 -20.18 -3.72
C GLU A 119 -7.01 -21.48 -4.23
N ASN A 120 -6.43 -21.46 -5.44
CA ASN A 120 -5.80 -22.62 -6.09
C ASN A 120 -4.27 -22.55 -6.07
N VAL A 121 -3.67 -21.65 -5.28
CA VAL A 121 -2.21 -21.46 -5.21
C VAL A 121 -1.64 -22.21 -4.01
N ILE A 122 -0.47 -22.82 -4.20
CA ILE A 122 0.30 -23.50 -3.15
C ILE A 122 1.41 -22.56 -2.66
N SER A 123 1.62 -22.48 -1.35
CA SER A 123 2.77 -21.79 -0.76
C SER A 123 4.04 -22.59 -0.99
N ILE A 124 5.08 -21.94 -1.51
CA ILE A 124 6.42 -22.50 -1.60
C ILE A 124 7.15 -22.01 -0.35
N ASN A 125 7.60 -22.96 0.49
CA ASN A 125 8.41 -22.68 1.67
C ASN A 125 9.87 -22.44 1.29
#